data_AF-A0A1H1MXD2-F1
#
_entry.id   AF-A0A1H1MXD2-F1
#
_cell.length_a   1.000
_cell.length_b   1.000
_cell.length_c   1.000
_cell.angle_alpha   90.00
_cell.angle_beta   90.00
_cell.angle_gamma   90.00
#
_symmetry.space_group_name_H-M   'P 1'
#
loop_
_entity.id
_entity.type
_entity.pdbx_description
1 polymer ?
#
loop_
_entity_poly.entity_id
_entity_poly.type
_entity_poly.pdbx_seq_one_letter_code
_entity_poly.pdbx_strand_id
1 'polypeptide(L)'
;MNRTKKIIISLVILLILAIAILIYRYNLSFGDSVNQKTVMAICMNKVLKTNDHKESKRTCECMVGGYVEKYSEKELLHISQKELQESFNNCSPENDNLIAENVQIDSTKLYQKIGWINQIDKNTKEDVEAYISKKSDTIINQFKVYKNGVIDSSMSKFYELKIEGYKDSLIQGEIRFFSPKDSTSLDKIEKRDVIFYYLQRENDSLIIKEIETDTNYIKFPYRNFDNYTFVGFISDYRWITVDTSEAYLLNRNLFAIDSEASTNNKFVELLK
;
A
#
# COMPACT_ATOMS: atom_id res chain seq x y z
N MET A 1 13.63 -7.64 45.69
CA MET A 1 13.04 -8.65 44.77
C MET A 1 13.71 -10.00 45.00
N ASN A 2 12.94 -11.05 45.35
CA ASN A 2 13.48 -12.35 45.74
C ASN A 2 14.20 -13.06 44.56
N ARG A 3 15.23 -13.87 44.83
CA ARG A 3 16.11 -14.49 43.80
C ARG A 3 15.34 -15.23 42.70
N THR A 4 14.24 -15.89 43.09
CA THR A 4 13.32 -16.60 42.19
C THR A 4 12.62 -15.66 41.19
N LYS A 5 12.21 -14.46 41.61
CA LYS A 5 11.56 -13.47 40.74
C LYS A 5 12.52 -12.93 39.67
N LYS A 6 13.81 -12.77 39.99
CA LYS A 6 14.84 -12.35 39.01
C LYS A 6 15.04 -13.39 37.91
N ILE A 7 15.06 -14.68 38.27
CA ILE A 7 15.24 -15.78 37.31
C ILE A 7 14.05 -15.85 36.35
N ILE A 8 12.82 -15.75 36.86
CA ILE A 8 11.60 -15.77 36.03
C ILE A 8 11.60 -14.61 35.04
N ILE A 9 11.93 -13.38 35.49
CA ILE A 9 11.97 -12.21 34.61
C ILE A 9 13.02 -12.38 33.51
N SER A 10 14.23 -12.88 33.84
CA SER A 10 15.27 -13.14 32.83
C SER A 10 14.83 -14.17 31.79
N LEU A 11 14.14 -15.24 32.20
CA LEU A 11 13.64 -16.26 31.26
C LEU A 11 12.55 -15.70 30.33
N VAL A 12 11.65 -14.86 30.84
CA VAL A 12 10.63 -14.19 30.03
C VAL A 12 11.26 -13.24 29.02
N ILE A 13 12.27 -12.47 29.42
CA ILE A 13 12.99 -11.57 28.51
C ILE A 13 13.71 -12.36 27.40
N LEU A 14 14.39 -13.45 27.75
CA LEU A 14 15.05 -14.33 26.76
C LEU A 14 14.06 -14.95 25.78
N LEU A 15 12.88 -15.37 26.26
CA LEU A 15 11.82 -15.89 25.41
C LEU A 15 11.28 -14.82 24.45
N ILE A 16 11.04 -13.60 24.94
CA ILE A 16 10.59 -12.47 24.11
C ILE A 16 11.64 -12.12 23.05
N LEU A 17 12.93 -12.08 23.41
CA LEU A 17 14.03 -11.83 22.47
C LEU A 17 14.13 -12.93 21.41
N ALA A 18 14.00 -14.20 21.79
CA ALA A 18 13.98 -15.31 20.84
C ALA A 18 12.80 -15.19 19.86
N ILE A 19 11.61 -14.84 20.35
CA ILE A 19 10.42 -14.60 19.52
C ILE A 19 10.65 -13.41 18.58
N ALA A 20 11.20 -12.29 19.08
CA ALA A 20 11.51 -11.12 18.27
C ALA A 20 12.55 -11.41 17.18
N ILE A 21 13.59 -12.19 17.49
CA ILE A 21 14.60 -12.65 16.52
C ILE A 21 13.95 -13.56 15.49
N LEU A 22 13.04 -14.46 15.87
CA LEU A 22 12.31 -15.30 14.92
C LEU A 22 11.41 -14.46 14.00
N ILE A 23 10.65 -13.52 14.56
CA ILE A 23 9.81 -12.59 13.78
C ILE A 23 10.66 -11.77 12.81
N TYR A 24 11.81 -11.25 13.26
CA TYR A 24 12.71 -10.45 12.46
C TYR A 24 13.42 -11.28 11.37
N ARG A 25 13.95 -12.44 11.73
CA ARG A 25 14.71 -13.33 10.83
C ARG A 25 13.83 -13.93 9.74
N TYR A 26 12.59 -14.25 10.06
CA TYR A 26 11.63 -14.84 9.12
C TYR A 26 10.70 -13.81 8.48
N ASN A 27 10.77 -12.53 8.90
CA ASN A 27 9.92 -11.44 8.45
C ASN A 27 8.48 -11.91 8.19
N LEU A 28 7.86 -12.51 9.23
CA LEU A 28 6.54 -13.18 9.22
C LEU A 28 5.35 -12.21 9.00
N SER A 29 5.57 -11.13 8.25
CA SER A 29 4.55 -10.19 7.81
C SER A 29 3.63 -10.78 6.74
N PHE A 30 4.02 -11.91 6.12
CA PHE A 30 3.19 -12.62 5.16
C PHE A 30 2.26 -13.64 5.85
N GLY A 31 0.97 -13.54 5.54
CA GLY A 31 -0.11 -14.36 6.09
C GLY A 31 -0.89 -13.66 7.21
N ASP A 32 -2.21 -13.70 7.12
CA ASP A 32 -3.14 -13.02 8.03
C ASP A 32 -3.45 -13.86 9.29
N SER A 33 -3.19 -15.17 9.23
CA SER A 33 -3.49 -16.10 10.31
C SER A 33 -2.24 -16.72 10.95
N VAL A 34 -2.41 -17.25 12.16
CA VAL A 34 -1.36 -18.00 12.88
C VAL A 34 -0.92 -19.23 12.07
N ASN A 35 -1.82 -19.86 11.33
CA ASN A 35 -1.52 -21.07 10.57
C ASN A 35 -0.71 -20.73 9.30
N GLN A 36 -1.08 -19.67 8.58
CA GLN A 36 -0.33 -19.17 7.43
C GLN A 36 1.11 -18.79 7.81
N LYS A 37 1.27 -18.06 8.93
CA LYS A 37 2.59 -17.72 9.49
C LYS A 37 3.39 -18.96 9.89
N THR A 38 2.71 -19.99 10.39
CA THR A 38 3.34 -21.27 10.76
C THR A 38 3.87 -22.00 9.51
N VAL A 39 3.06 -22.08 8.45
CA VAL A 39 3.47 -22.69 7.16
C VAL A 39 4.61 -21.89 6.54
N MET A 40 4.55 -20.55 6.57
CA MET A 40 5.62 -19.66 6.14
C MET A 40 6.93 -19.93 6.89
N ALA A 41 6.89 -20.02 8.22
CA ALA A 41 8.08 -20.32 9.03
C ALA A 41 8.69 -21.69 8.69
N ILE A 42 7.85 -22.72 8.50
CA ILE A 42 8.30 -24.07 8.12
C ILE A 42 8.95 -24.04 6.74
N CYS A 43 8.34 -23.36 5.77
CA CYS A 43 8.90 -23.20 4.43
C CYS A 43 10.23 -22.48 4.47
N MET A 44 10.30 -21.32 5.12
CA MET A 44 11.52 -20.51 5.19
C MET A 44 12.67 -21.27 5.85
N ASN A 45 12.42 -22.00 6.94
CA ASN A 45 13.44 -22.83 7.59
C ASN A 45 13.99 -23.94 6.68
N LYS A 46 13.20 -24.41 5.70
CA LYS A 46 13.61 -25.42 4.74
C LYS A 46 14.38 -24.80 3.57
N VAL A 47 13.88 -23.73 2.97
CA VAL A 47 14.43 -23.13 1.74
C VAL A 47 15.66 -22.27 2.01
N LEU A 48 15.75 -21.61 3.16
CA LEU A 48 16.94 -20.83 3.56
C LEU A 48 18.22 -21.67 3.67
N LYS A 49 18.12 -23.01 3.68
CA LYS A 49 19.28 -23.89 3.68
C LYS A 49 19.94 -23.98 2.30
N THR A 50 19.20 -23.68 1.23
CA THR A 50 19.66 -23.84 -0.15
C THR A 50 19.71 -22.52 -0.91
N ASN A 51 18.87 -21.54 -0.56
CA ASN A 51 18.72 -20.29 -1.29
C ASN A 51 19.02 -19.08 -0.39
N ASP A 52 19.23 -17.91 -1.00
CA ASP A 52 19.34 -16.67 -0.23
C ASP A 52 17.99 -16.26 0.40
N HIS A 53 18.00 -15.27 1.29
CA HIS A 53 16.81 -14.86 2.03
C HIS A 53 15.69 -14.33 1.11
N LYS A 54 16.04 -13.58 0.07
CA LYS A 54 15.08 -12.95 -0.84
C LYS A 54 14.40 -14.00 -1.71
N GLU A 55 15.18 -14.92 -2.26
CA GLU A 55 14.67 -16.03 -3.07
C GLU A 55 13.83 -16.99 -2.22
N SER A 56 14.31 -17.35 -1.02
CA SER A 56 13.56 -18.20 -0.08
C SER A 56 12.22 -17.60 0.28
N LYS A 57 12.20 -16.28 0.54
CA LYS A 57 10.96 -15.55 0.84
C LYS A 57 9.99 -15.63 -0.32
N ARG A 58 10.42 -15.30 -1.54
CA ARG A 58 9.56 -15.34 -2.74
C ARG A 58 8.97 -16.73 -2.99
N THR A 59 9.80 -17.78 -2.89
CA THR A 59 9.35 -19.17 -3.03
C THR A 59 8.30 -19.53 -1.98
N CYS A 60 8.52 -19.12 -0.73
CA CYS A 60 7.59 -19.41 0.36
C CYS A 60 6.30 -18.58 0.30
N GLU A 61 6.34 -17.35 -0.19
CA GLU A 61 5.15 -16.52 -0.42
C GLU A 61 4.26 -17.13 -1.53
N CYS A 62 4.86 -17.55 -2.65
CA CYS A 62 4.16 -18.30 -3.71
C CYS A 62 3.50 -19.56 -3.16
N MET A 63 4.25 -20.34 -2.38
CA MET A 63 3.77 -21.59 -1.80
C MET A 63 2.60 -21.36 -0.84
N VAL A 64 2.74 -20.41 0.10
CA VAL A 64 1.70 -20.11 1.08
C VAL A 64 0.46 -19.56 0.38
N GLY A 65 0.63 -18.69 -0.63
CA GLY A 65 -0.47 -18.19 -1.46
C GLY A 65 -1.29 -19.31 -2.09
N GLY A 66 -0.62 -20.25 -2.79
CA GLY A 66 -1.30 -21.40 -3.40
C GLY A 66 -2.01 -22.32 -2.39
N TYR A 67 -1.52 -22.40 -1.16
CA TYR A 67 -2.20 -23.18 -0.11
C TYR A 67 -3.41 -22.49 0.48
N VAL A 68 -3.35 -21.17 0.67
CA VAL A 68 -4.48 -20.39 1.18
C VAL A 68 -5.65 -20.41 0.20
N GLU A 69 -5.38 -20.50 -1.10
CA GLU A 69 -6.42 -20.65 -2.13
C GLU A 69 -7.08 -22.04 -2.13
N LYS A 70 -6.33 -23.09 -1.75
CA LYS A 70 -6.77 -24.49 -1.90
C LYS A 70 -7.30 -25.11 -0.61
N TYR A 71 -6.88 -24.62 0.55
CA TYR A 71 -7.17 -25.25 1.84
C TYR A 71 -7.74 -24.23 2.83
N SER A 72 -8.70 -24.66 3.63
CA SER A 72 -9.19 -23.86 4.76
C SER A 72 -8.14 -23.75 5.86
N GLU A 73 -8.30 -22.75 6.73
CA GLU A 73 -7.41 -22.50 7.88
C GLU A 73 -7.14 -23.73 8.76
N LYS A 74 -8.14 -24.62 8.93
CA LYS A 74 -7.98 -25.84 9.73
C LYS A 74 -7.20 -26.93 9.01
N GLU A 75 -7.25 -26.93 7.68
CA GLU A 75 -6.59 -27.91 6.82
C GLU A 75 -5.11 -27.56 6.61
N LEU A 76 -4.75 -26.27 6.67
CA LEU A 76 -3.35 -25.80 6.56
C LEU A 76 -2.40 -26.48 7.56
N LEU A 77 -2.88 -26.85 8.75
CA LEU A 77 -2.08 -27.52 9.78
C LEU A 77 -1.83 -29.01 9.51
N HIS A 78 -2.58 -29.61 8.58
CA HIS A 78 -2.55 -31.04 8.29
C HIS A 78 -1.90 -31.36 6.94
N ILE A 79 -1.39 -30.34 6.24
CA ILE A 79 -0.68 -30.53 4.96
C ILE A 79 0.54 -31.41 5.20
N SER A 80 0.62 -32.51 4.46
CA SER A 80 1.71 -33.47 4.61
C SER A 80 3.03 -32.92 4.05
N GLN A 81 4.15 -33.39 4.58
CA GLN A 81 5.49 -33.02 4.06
C GLN A 81 5.68 -33.39 2.57
N LYS A 82 4.93 -34.37 2.08
CA LYS A 82 4.95 -34.82 0.69
C LYS A 82 4.22 -33.84 -0.23
N GLU A 83 3.06 -33.33 0.18
CA GLU A 83 2.32 -32.27 -0.55
C GLU A 83 3.11 -30.96 -0.57
N LEU A 84 3.80 -30.63 0.53
CA LEU A 84 4.77 -29.52 0.56
C LEU A 84 5.82 -29.66 -0.54
N GLN A 85 6.33 -30.86 -0.79
CA GLN A 85 7.40 -31.10 -1.75
C GLN A 85 6.94 -31.01 -3.22
N GLU A 86 5.71 -31.40 -3.53
CA GLU A 86 5.14 -31.28 -4.88
C GLU A 86 4.88 -29.81 -5.26
N SER A 87 4.41 -28.98 -4.32
CA SER A 87 4.19 -27.55 -4.56
C SER A 87 5.49 -26.75 -4.74
N PHE A 88 6.61 -27.19 -4.16
CA PHE A 88 7.92 -26.54 -4.37
C PHE A 88 8.35 -26.55 -5.84
N ASN A 89 8.02 -27.59 -6.59
CA ASN A 89 8.39 -27.70 -8.00
C ASN A 89 7.58 -26.77 -8.90
N ASN A 90 6.39 -26.34 -8.46
CA ASN A 90 5.53 -25.41 -9.19
C ASN A 90 5.82 -23.94 -8.89
N CYS A 91 6.54 -23.63 -7.80
CA CYS A 91 7.00 -22.29 -7.45
C CYS A 91 8.46 -22.03 -7.89
N SER A 92 8.92 -22.72 -8.94
CA SER A 92 10.21 -22.44 -9.58
C SER A 92 10.18 -21.03 -10.19
N PRO A 93 11.26 -20.23 -10.10
CA PRO A 93 11.29 -18.85 -10.61
C PRO A 93 11.18 -18.71 -12.14
N GLU A 94 10.87 -19.79 -12.86
CA GLU A 94 10.64 -19.78 -14.30
C GLU A 94 9.14 -19.86 -14.61
N ASN A 95 8.62 -18.77 -15.16
CA ASN A 95 7.29 -18.59 -15.80
C ASN A 95 6.16 -17.95 -14.99
N ASP A 96 6.45 -17.19 -13.94
CA ASP A 96 5.65 -15.99 -13.74
C ASP A 96 6.13 -14.95 -14.75
N ASN A 97 5.40 -14.82 -15.86
CA ASN A 97 5.38 -13.59 -16.64
C ASN A 97 4.72 -12.47 -15.82
N LEU A 98 5.23 -12.23 -14.61
CA LEU A 98 5.27 -10.90 -14.06
C LEU A 98 6.15 -10.14 -15.06
N ILE A 99 5.51 -9.34 -15.91
CA ILE A 99 6.15 -8.16 -16.45
C ILE A 99 6.35 -7.23 -15.23
N ALA A 100 7.26 -7.61 -14.33
CA ALA A 100 8.14 -6.63 -13.76
C ALA A 100 8.94 -6.15 -14.96
N GLU A 101 8.44 -5.11 -15.64
CA GLU A 101 9.34 -4.22 -16.35
C GLU A 101 10.52 -4.01 -15.41
N ASN A 102 11.74 -4.13 -15.90
CA ASN A 102 12.93 -3.87 -15.10
C ASN A 102 12.82 -2.44 -14.54
N VAL A 103 12.15 -2.27 -13.40
CA VAL A 103 11.98 -1.00 -12.73
C VAL A 103 13.36 -0.72 -12.19
N GLN A 104 14.12 0.04 -12.97
CA GLN A 104 15.43 0.51 -12.57
C GLN A 104 15.21 1.34 -11.31
N ILE A 105 15.49 0.73 -10.15
CA ILE A 105 15.26 1.36 -8.85
C ILE A 105 16.21 2.55 -8.75
N ASP A 106 15.66 3.76 -8.74
CA ASP A 106 16.44 4.96 -8.46
C ASP A 106 16.80 4.98 -6.98
N SER A 107 18.00 4.46 -6.67
CA SER A 107 18.54 4.41 -5.31
C SER A 107 18.73 5.79 -4.66
N THR A 108 18.64 6.89 -5.42
CA THR A 108 18.73 8.26 -4.88
C THR A 108 17.42 8.75 -4.28
N LYS A 109 16.27 8.16 -4.66
CA LYS A 109 14.94 8.58 -4.21
C LYS A 109 14.46 7.77 -3.01
N LEU A 110 13.66 8.38 -2.14
CA LEU A 110 13.13 7.74 -0.93
C LEU A 110 12.07 6.68 -1.25
N TYR A 111 11.27 6.93 -2.28
CA TYR A 111 10.13 6.13 -2.67
C TYR A 111 10.17 5.78 -4.15
N GLN A 112 9.79 4.54 -4.45
CA GLN A 112 9.51 4.08 -5.80
C GLN A 112 8.01 3.84 -5.92
N LYS A 113 7.36 4.41 -6.92
CA LYS A 113 5.98 4.11 -7.29
C LYS A 113 5.97 2.79 -8.08
N ILE A 114 5.06 1.89 -7.70
CA ILE A 114 4.82 0.63 -8.40
C ILE A 114 3.32 0.46 -8.64
N GLY A 115 3.00 -0.24 -9.73
CA GLY A 115 1.64 -0.64 -10.07
C GLY A 115 1.53 -2.14 -10.24
N TRP A 116 0.42 -2.74 -9.82
CA TRP A 116 0.12 -4.14 -10.13
C TRP A 116 -1.39 -4.36 -10.25
N ILE A 117 -1.77 -5.44 -10.93
CA ILE A 117 -3.17 -5.81 -11.14
C ILE A 117 -3.46 -7.11 -10.40
N ASN A 118 -4.43 -7.07 -9.50
CA ASN A 118 -4.99 -8.24 -8.83
C ASN A 118 -6.23 -8.71 -9.60
N GLN A 119 -6.31 -9.99 -9.95
CA GLN A 119 -7.55 -10.60 -10.43
C GLN A 119 -8.36 -11.11 -9.23
N ILE A 120 -9.54 -10.55 -8.99
CA ILE A 120 -10.40 -10.93 -7.85
C ILE A 120 -11.30 -12.11 -8.23
N ASP A 121 -11.94 -12.02 -9.41
CA ASP A 121 -12.76 -13.08 -9.99
C ASP A 121 -12.72 -12.96 -11.52
N LYS A 122 -13.47 -13.78 -12.29
CA LYS A 122 -13.43 -13.74 -13.77
C LYS A 122 -13.72 -12.36 -14.39
N ASN A 123 -14.49 -11.53 -13.71
CA ASN A 123 -15.02 -10.27 -14.22
C ASN A 123 -14.54 -9.05 -13.42
N THR A 124 -13.92 -9.27 -12.26
CA THR A 124 -13.45 -8.23 -11.36
C THR A 124 -11.94 -8.25 -11.25
N LYS A 125 -11.32 -7.09 -11.50
CA LYS A 125 -9.89 -6.86 -11.27
C LYS A 125 -9.67 -5.57 -10.49
N GLU A 126 -8.55 -5.47 -9.82
CA GLU A 126 -8.13 -4.29 -9.08
C GLU A 126 -6.75 -3.87 -9.55
N ASP A 127 -6.59 -2.62 -9.96
CA ASP A 127 -5.32 -1.99 -10.31
C ASP A 127 -4.86 -1.15 -9.14
N VAL A 128 -3.71 -1.49 -8.55
CA VAL A 128 -3.20 -0.87 -7.33
C VAL A 128 -1.92 -0.12 -7.65
N GLU A 129 -1.82 1.13 -7.18
CA GLU A 129 -0.59 1.89 -7.13
C GLU A 129 -0.14 2.06 -5.67
N ALA A 130 1.12 1.73 -5.40
CA ALA A 130 1.73 1.94 -4.10
C ALA A 130 3.11 2.59 -4.21
N TYR A 131 3.52 3.21 -3.11
CA TYR A 131 4.90 3.61 -2.88
C TYR A 131 5.62 2.54 -2.07
N ILE A 132 6.80 2.12 -2.56
CA ILE A 132 7.74 1.27 -1.83
C ILE A 132 8.87 2.15 -1.31
N SER A 133 9.09 2.11 0.00
CA SER A 133 10.22 2.78 0.65
C SER A 133 11.51 1.97 0.48
N LYS A 134 12.68 2.61 0.68
CA LYS A 134 13.96 1.88 0.78
C LYS A 134 14.00 0.81 1.86
N LYS A 135 13.17 0.93 2.89
CA LYS A 135 13.03 -0.06 3.98
C LYS A 135 12.05 -1.18 3.62
N SER A 136 11.55 -1.21 2.38
CA SER A 136 10.53 -2.13 1.88
C SER A 136 9.16 -1.99 2.57
N ASP A 137 8.86 -0.79 3.11
CA ASP A 137 7.49 -0.46 3.52
C ASP A 137 6.67 -0.16 2.28
N THR A 138 5.47 -0.75 2.18
CA THR A 138 4.54 -0.51 1.07
C THR A 138 3.37 0.35 1.55
N ILE A 139 3.12 1.45 0.86
CA ILE A 139 2.06 2.42 1.18
C ILE A 139 1.14 2.53 -0.03
N ILE A 140 -0.08 2.01 0.09
CA ILE A 140 -1.07 2.06 -1.00
C ILE A 140 -1.58 3.49 -1.14
N ASN A 141 -1.41 4.05 -2.34
CA ASN A 141 -1.83 5.41 -2.65
C ASN A 141 -3.23 5.41 -3.26
N GLN A 142 -3.39 4.65 -4.34
CA GLN A 142 -4.63 4.53 -5.09
C GLN A 142 -4.89 3.10 -5.54
N PHE A 143 -6.17 2.77 -5.71
CA PHE A 143 -6.62 1.53 -6.33
C PHE A 143 -7.88 1.78 -7.15
N LYS A 144 -7.99 1.10 -8.29
CA LYS A 144 -9.14 1.15 -9.20
C LYS A 144 -9.71 -0.25 -9.35
N VAL A 145 -10.93 -0.44 -8.90
CA VAL A 145 -11.67 -1.69 -9.10
C VAL A 145 -12.42 -1.60 -10.40
N TYR A 146 -12.24 -2.60 -11.26
CA TYR A 146 -12.95 -2.72 -12.53
C TYR A 146 -13.86 -3.93 -12.48
N LYS A 147 -15.14 -3.73 -12.82
CA LYS A 147 -16.14 -4.78 -12.95
C LYS A 147 -16.62 -4.82 -14.40
N ASN A 148 -16.45 -5.97 -15.06
CA ASN A 148 -16.69 -6.13 -16.50
C ASN A 148 -15.96 -5.08 -17.36
N GLY A 149 -14.73 -4.71 -16.95
CA GLY A 149 -13.90 -3.74 -17.66
C GLY A 149 -14.24 -2.26 -17.40
N VAL A 150 -15.26 -1.95 -16.61
CA VAL A 150 -15.65 -0.58 -16.25
C VAL A 150 -15.24 -0.28 -14.82
N ILE A 151 -14.71 0.91 -14.54
CA ILE A 151 -14.35 1.32 -13.17
C ILE A 151 -15.61 1.36 -12.30
N ASP A 152 -15.59 0.63 -11.19
CA ASP A 152 -16.56 0.72 -10.12
C ASP A 152 -16.10 1.79 -9.11
N SER A 153 -16.57 3.03 -9.29
CA SER A 153 -16.19 4.15 -8.44
C SER A 153 -16.62 3.97 -6.97
N SER A 154 -17.65 3.16 -6.70
CA SER A 154 -18.10 2.86 -5.33
C SER A 154 -17.11 1.98 -4.57
N MET A 155 -16.23 1.29 -5.29
CA MET A 155 -15.20 0.41 -4.75
C MET A 155 -13.79 0.92 -5.05
N SER A 156 -13.62 2.11 -5.61
CA SER A 156 -12.31 2.62 -6.04
C SER A 156 -11.88 3.84 -5.22
N LYS A 157 -10.57 3.97 -5.01
CA LYS A 157 -9.94 5.15 -4.41
C LYS A 157 -8.81 5.63 -5.32
N PHE A 158 -9.01 6.70 -6.07
CA PHE A 158 -8.00 7.20 -7.00
C PHE A 158 -8.15 8.69 -7.27
N TYR A 159 -7.14 9.28 -7.91
CA TYR A 159 -7.22 10.64 -8.43
C TYR A 159 -6.83 10.69 -9.91
N GLU A 160 -7.27 11.75 -10.56
CA GLU A 160 -6.93 12.11 -11.93
C GLU A 160 -6.32 13.50 -11.87
N LEU A 161 -5.03 13.59 -12.23
CA LEU A 161 -4.31 14.86 -12.33
C LEU A 161 -4.20 15.23 -13.81
N LYS A 162 -4.58 16.46 -14.12
CA LYS A 162 -4.47 17.04 -15.45
C LYS A 162 -3.78 18.40 -15.34
N ILE A 163 -2.59 18.52 -15.93
CA ILE A 163 -1.84 19.78 -16.00
C ILE A 163 -1.64 20.09 -17.47
N GLU A 164 -2.34 21.11 -17.98
CA GLU A 164 -2.28 21.52 -19.38
C GLU A 164 -1.79 22.96 -19.52
N GLY A 165 -0.90 23.17 -20.48
CA GLY A 165 -0.48 24.51 -20.93
C GLY A 165 0.97 24.57 -21.38
N TYR A 166 1.42 25.77 -21.76
CA TYR A 166 2.75 25.98 -22.33
C TYR A 166 3.82 26.06 -21.25
N LYS A 167 4.97 25.43 -21.52
CA LYS A 167 6.22 25.60 -20.77
C LYS A 167 6.50 27.11 -20.70
N ASP A 168 6.66 27.65 -19.49
CA ASP A 168 6.89 29.08 -19.17
C ASP A 168 5.64 29.98 -18.99
N SER A 169 4.43 29.40 -18.99
CA SER A 169 3.20 30.11 -18.63
C SER A 169 2.65 29.69 -17.26
N LEU A 170 1.81 30.54 -16.67
CA LEU A 170 0.91 30.10 -15.61
C LEU A 170 -0.08 29.10 -16.24
N ILE A 171 0.03 27.85 -15.85
CA ILE A 171 -0.80 26.75 -16.34
C ILE A 171 -1.87 26.40 -15.31
N GLN A 172 -3.00 25.91 -15.79
CA GLN A 172 -4.11 25.51 -14.93
C GLN A 172 -4.00 24.00 -14.69
N GLY A 173 -3.79 23.62 -13.44
CA GLY A 173 -3.92 22.25 -12.98
C GLY A 173 -5.36 21.96 -12.58
N GLU A 174 -5.79 20.74 -12.86
CA GLU A 174 -7.08 20.20 -12.43
C GLU A 174 -6.84 18.84 -11.76
N ILE A 175 -7.44 18.65 -10.58
CA ILE A 175 -7.49 17.34 -9.93
C ILE A 175 -8.94 16.96 -9.69
N ARG A 176 -9.28 15.72 -10.08
CA ARG A 176 -10.48 15.02 -9.63
C ARG A 176 -10.06 13.86 -8.76
N PHE A 177 -10.78 13.59 -7.69
CA PHE A 177 -10.51 12.42 -6.88
C PHE A 177 -11.79 11.71 -6.48
N PHE A 178 -11.65 10.43 -6.20
CA PHE A 178 -12.73 9.50 -5.97
C PHE A 178 -12.40 8.65 -4.77
N SER A 179 -13.39 8.40 -3.92
CA SER A 179 -13.30 7.43 -2.84
C SER A 179 -14.57 6.61 -2.74
N PRO A 180 -14.53 5.41 -2.12
CA PRO A 180 -15.72 4.60 -1.87
C PRO A 180 -16.81 5.35 -1.08
N LYS A 181 -16.47 6.44 -0.39
CA LYS A 181 -17.43 7.26 0.35
C LYS A 181 -18.19 8.25 -0.52
N ASP A 182 -17.81 8.44 -1.79
CA ASP A 182 -18.58 9.26 -2.74
C ASP A 182 -19.94 8.64 -3.09
N SER A 183 -20.11 7.33 -2.90
CA SER A 183 -21.42 6.67 -3.02
C SER A 183 -22.25 6.72 -1.73
N THR A 184 -21.76 7.36 -0.67
CA THR A 184 -22.55 7.59 0.54
C THR A 184 -23.61 8.64 0.23
N SER A 185 -24.85 8.40 0.68
CA SER A 185 -25.93 9.37 0.51
C SER A 185 -25.59 10.70 1.17
N LEU A 186 -25.80 11.81 0.45
CA LEU A 186 -25.36 13.15 0.86
C LEU A 186 -26.00 13.60 2.17
N ASP A 187 -27.23 13.17 2.46
CA ASP A 187 -27.95 13.42 3.72
C ASP A 187 -27.26 12.81 4.95
N LYS A 188 -26.34 11.87 4.75
CA LYS A 188 -25.52 11.29 5.84
C LYS A 188 -24.20 12.02 6.04
N ILE A 189 -23.80 12.93 5.15
CA ILE A 189 -22.54 13.68 5.26
C ILE A 189 -22.87 15.05 5.83
N GLU A 190 -22.63 15.22 7.14
CA GLU A 190 -22.85 16.50 7.83
C GLU A 190 -21.86 17.56 7.35
N LYS A 191 -20.60 17.15 7.20
CA LYS A 191 -19.50 18.04 6.81
C LYS A 191 -18.47 17.31 5.95
N ARG A 192 -17.89 18.04 5.01
CA ARG A 192 -16.75 17.61 4.21
C ARG A 192 -15.72 18.72 4.13
N ASP A 193 -14.49 18.42 4.56
CA ASP A 193 -13.35 19.32 4.46
C ASP A 193 -12.31 18.66 3.56
N VAL A 194 -12.01 19.30 2.43
CA VAL A 194 -10.96 18.88 1.51
C VAL A 194 -9.87 19.94 1.52
N ILE A 195 -8.65 19.53 1.83
CA ILE A 195 -7.48 20.40 1.79
C ILE A 195 -6.47 19.81 0.80
N PHE A 196 -6.04 20.65 -0.13
CA PHE A 196 -5.03 20.31 -1.12
C PHE A 196 -3.79 21.15 -0.93
N TYR A 197 -2.68 20.47 -0.74
CA TYR A 197 -1.34 21.04 -0.66
C TYR A 197 -0.55 20.72 -1.92
N TYR A 198 0.17 21.69 -2.47
CA TYR A 198 1.11 21.42 -3.55
C TYR A 198 2.36 22.28 -3.46
N LEU A 199 3.46 21.74 -4.01
CA LEU A 199 4.73 22.44 -4.08
C LEU A 199 4.79 23.33 -5.32
N GLN A 200 5.17 24.59 -5.12
CA GLN A 200 5.38 25.56 -6.19
C GLN A 200 6.74 26.24 -5.99
N ARG A 201 7.57 26.29 -7.03
CA ARG A 201 8.74 27.18 -7.02
C ARG A 201 8.28 28.59 -7.37
N GLU A 202 8.63 29.55 -6.52
CA GLU A 202 8.47 30.97 -6.77
C GLU A 202 9.84 31.63 -6.54
N ASN A 203 10.39 32.23 -7.60
CA ASN A 203 11.75 32.76 -7.63
C ASN A 203 12.79 31.68 -7.28
N ASP A 204 13.57 31.90 -6.22
CA ASP A 204 14.60 31.00 -5.69
C ASP A 204 14.08 30.06 -4.59
N SER A 205 12.78 30.13 -4.26
CA SER A 205 12.19 29.43 -3.12
C SER A 205 11.19 28.36 -3.55
N LEU A 206 11.16 27.24 -2.82
CA LEU A 206 10.12 26.23 -2.92
C LEU A 206 9.11 26.47 -1.81
N ILE A 207 7.86 26.76 -2.18
CA ILE A 207 6.79 27.06 -1.24
C ILE A 207 5.67 26.02 -1.31
N ILE A 208 4.92 25.91 -0.22
CA ILE A 208 3.72 25.09 -0.14
C ILE A 208 2.52 26.02 -0.38
N LYS A 209 1.70 25.69 -1.36
CA LYS A 209 0.39 26.31 -1.58
C LYS A 209 -0.70 25.43 -1.02
N GLU A 210 -1.76 26.04 -0.53
CA GLU A 210 -2.92 25.38 0.07
C GLU A 210 -4.19 25.85 -0.63
N ILE A 211 -5.12 24.93 -0.87
CA ILE A 211 -6.46 25.20 -1.35
C ILE A 211 -7.44 24.38 -0.53
N GLU A 212 -8.43 25.03 0.05
CA GLU A 212 -9.53 24.40 0.76
C GLU A 212 -10.79 24.35 -0.12
N THR A 213 -11.53 23.25 -0.07
CA THR A 213 -12.82 23.07 -0.73
C THR A 213 -13.66 22.02 0.00
N ASP A 214 -14.92 21.89 -0.38
CA ASP A 214 -15.83 20.82 0.04
C ASP A 214 -16.15 19.85 -1.12
N THR A 215 -15.58 20.08 -2.30
CA THR A 215 -15.81 19.27 -3.50
C THR A 215 -14.67 18.32 -3.81
N ASN A 216 -14.91 17.33 -4.67
CA ASN A 216 -13.87 16.42 -5.16
C ASN A 216 -13.14 16.92 -6.42
N TYR A 217 -13.30 18.21 -6.75
CA TYR A 217 -12.72 18.82 -7.94
C TYR A 217 -11.98 20.11 -7.58
N ILE A 218 -10.69 20.14 -7.90
CA ILE A 218 -9.80 21.24 -7.52
C ILE A 218 -9.17 21.80 -8.78
N LYS A 219 -9.37 23.10 -9.01
CA LYS A 219 -8.60 23.88 -9.99
C LYS A 219 -7.53 24.67 -9.27
N PHE A 220 -6.31 24.66 -9.78
CA PHE A 220 -5.21 25.38 -9.16
C PHE A 220 -4.28 26.00 -10.20
N PRO A 221 -3.73 27.20 -9.91
CA PRO A 221 -2.64 27.74 -10.70
C PRO A 221 -1.37 26.93 -10.42
N TYR A 222 -0.64 26.61 -11.48
CA TYR A 222 0.67 25.96 -11.37
C TYR A 222 1.61 26.64 -12.36
N ARG A 223 2.86 26.87 -11.98
CA ARG A 223 3.91 27.24 -12.95
C ARG A 223 4.79 26.04 -13.10
N ASN A 224 4.94 25.56 -14.33
CA ASN A 224 5.85 24.45 -14.61
C ASN A 224 7.28 24.86 -14.22
N PHE A 225 7.85 24.17 -13.23
CA PHE A 225 9.27 24.20 -12.94
C PHE A 225 9.77 22.76 -12.91
N ASP A 226 10.99 22.53 -13.40
CA ASP A 226 11.62 21.21 -13.43
C ASP A 226 10.85 20.16 -14.27
N ASN A 227 10.58 20.48 -15.55
CA ASN A 227 10.04 19.54 -16.56
C ASN A 227 8.73 18.81 -16.15
N TYR A 228 7.74 19.56 -15.65
CA TYR A 228 6.43 19.06 -15.23
C TYR A 228 6.45 18.17 -13.98
N THR A 229 7.52 18.23 -13.18
CA THR A 229 7.55 17.55 -11.87
C THR A 229 6.53 18.18 -10.94
N PHE A 230 5.49 17.43 -10.59
CA PHE A 230 4.42 17.87 -9.71
C PHE A 230 4.38 17.04 -8.44
N VAL A 231 4.28 17.71 -7.30
CA VAL A 231 4.16 17.10 -5.98
C VAL A 231 3.04 17.76 -5.21
N GLY A 232 2.11 16.96 -4.69
CA GLY A 232 1.02 17.43 -3.86
C GLY A 232 0.46 16.38 -2.92
N PHE A 233 -0.56 16.79 -2.17
CA PHE A 233 -1.25 15.99 -1.17
C PHE A 233 -2.69 16.44 -1.03
N ILE A 234 -3.62 15.50 -1.01
CA ILE A 234 -5.02 15.75 -0.70
C ILE A 234 -5.35 15.08 0.63
N SER A 235 -5.98 15.83 1.52
CA SER A 235 -6.70 15.30 2.67
C SER A 235 -8.20 15.57 2.50
N ASP A 236 -9.01 14.52 2.53
CA ASP A 236 -10.48 14.58 2.45
C ASP A 236 -11.06 13.98 3.74
N TYR A 237 -11.62 14.85 4.57
CA TYR A 237 -12.25 14.52 5.83
C TYR A 237 -13.76 14.62 5.69
N ARG A 238 -14.48 13.56 6.08
CA ARG A 238 -15.95 13.54 6.06
C ARG A 238 -16.48 13.15 7.42
N TRP A 239 -17.41 13.94 7.93
CA TRP A 239 -18.14 13.66 9.16
C TRP A 239 -19.48 13.05 8.77
N ILE A 240 -19.62 11.76 9.02
CA ILE A 240 -20.79 10.97 8.61
C ILE A 240 -21.67 10.74 9.83
N THR A 241 -22.95 11.08 9.72
CA THR A 241 -23.96 10.86 10.76
C THR A 241 -24.23 9.37 10.91
N VAL A 242 -24.27 8.89 12.16
CA VAL A 242 -24.65 7.52 12.49
C VAL A 242 -26.11 7.51 12.92
N ASP A 243 -26.95 6.74 12.22
CA ASP A 243 -28.43 6.75 12.30
C ASP A 243 -29.04 6.51 13.71
N THR A 244 -28.21 6.35 14.75
CA THR A 244 -28.62 6.06 16.13
C THR A 244 -27.87 6.86 17.21
N SER A 245 -27.09 7.88 16.86
CA SER A 245 -26.35 8.68 17.86
C SER A 245 -26.05 10.10 17.38
N GLU A 246 -25.85 11.04 18.31
CA GLU A 246 -25.24 12.36 18.04
C GLU A 246 -23.75 12.28 17.69
N ALA A 247 -23.19 11.07 17.54
CA ALA A 247 -21.78 10.87 17.18
C ALA A 247 -21.59 10.83 15.66
N TYR A 248 -20.47 11.42 15.22
CA TYR A 248 -20.02 11.39 13.83
C TYR A 248 -18.92 10.36 13.65
N LEU A 249 -18.99 9.61 12.55
CA LEU A 249 -17.87 8.83 12.05
C LEU A 249 -16.98 9.75 11.19
N LEU A 250 -15.73 9.94 11.59
CA LEU A 250 -14.74 10.64 10.76
C LEU A 250 -14.13 9.66 9.76
N ASN A 251 -14.49 9.82 8.48
CA ASN A 251 -13.80 9.17 7.38
C ASN A 251 -12.65 10.04 6.87
N ARG A 252 -11.48 9.42 6.64
CA ARG A 252 -10.28 10.08 6.14
C ARG A 252 -9.85 9.43 4.83
N ASN A 253 -9.78 10.19 3.75
CA ASN A 253 -9.21 9.76 2.48
C ASN A 253 -8.00 10.66 2.17
N LEU A 254 -6.83 10.05 2.08
CA LEU A 254 -5.57 10.76 1.85
C LEU A 254 -4.94 10.30 0.54
N PHE A 255 -4.36 11.23 -0.22
CA PHE A 255 -3.69 10.95 -1.49
C PHE A 255 -2.37 11.70 -1.55
N ALA A 256 -1.27 11.01 -1.85
CA ALA A 256 -0.03 11.66 -2.27
C ALA A 256 -0.03 11.73 -3.79
N ILE A 257 0.14 12.94 -4.32
CA ILE A 257 0.12 13.21 -5.75
C ILE A 257 1.54 13.43 -6.21
N ASP A 258 1.93 12.71 -7.26
CA ASP A 258 3.28 12.77 -7.80
C ASP A 258 3.27 12.44 -9.29
N SER A 259 3.94 13.23 -10.12
CA SER A 259 4.10 12.96 -11.55
C SER A 259 5.22 11.97 -11.87
N GLU A 260 6.14 11.74 -10.95
CA GLU A 260 7.34 10.92 -11.16
C GLU A 260 7.11 9.46 -10.76
N ALA A 261 7.88 8.57 -11.38
CA ALA A 261 7.94 7.15 -11.01
C ALA A 261 8.72 6.92 -9.71
N SER A 262 9.66 7.81 -9.37
CA SER A 262 10.49 7.74 -8.17
C SER A 262 10.60 9.11 -7.51
N THR A 263 10.36 9.19 -6.20
CA THR A 263 10.11 10.49 -5.55
C THR A 263 10.72 10.63 -4.16
N ASN A 264 10.96 11.90 -3.80
CA ASN A 264 11.26 12.35 -2.45
C ASN A 264 10.07 13.09 -1.82
N ASN A 265 8.87 12.90 -2.38
CA ASN A 265 7.64 13.49 -1.89
C ASN A 265 7.42 13.13 -0.41
N LYS A 266 7.63 14.13 0.46
CA LYS A 266 7.49 13.96 1.91
C LYS A 266 6.06 13.70 2.33
N PHE A 267 5.08 14.04 1.48
CA PHE A 267 3.67 13.79 1.77
C PHE A 267 3.30 12.30 1.71
N VAL A 268 4.13 11.44 1.11
CA VAL A 268 3.91 9.97 1.12
C VAL A 268 3.85 9.43 2.55
N GLU A 269 4.64 10.00 3.48
CA GLU A 269 4.62 9.60 4.89
C GLU A 269 3.29 9.92 5.59
N LEU A 270 2.54 10.90 5.08
CA LEU A 270 1.24 11.28 5.65
C LEU A 270 0.13 10.29 5.31
N LEU A 271 0.40 9.30 4.44
CA LEU A 271 -0.53 8.23 4.08
C LEU A 271 -0.51 7.06 5.08
N LYS A 272 0.47 7.00 6.00
CA LYS A 272 0.56 5.98 7.05
C LYS A 272 -0.45 6.24 8.16
#